data_AF-A0A6N8JJY6-F1
#
_entry.id   AF-A0A6N8JJY6-F1
#
_cell.length_a   1.000
_cell.length_b   1.000
_cell.length_c   1.000
_cell.angle_alpha   90.00
_cell.angle_beta   90.00
_cell.angle_gamma   90.00
#
_symmetry.space_group_name_H-M   'P 1'
#
loop_
_entity.id
_entity.type
_entity.pdbx_description
1 polymer ?
#
loop_
_entity_poly.entity_id
_entity_poly.type
_entity_poly.pdbx_seq_one_letter_code
_entity_poly.pdbx_strand_id
1 'polypeptide(L)'
;MQFQLVAFSLFLASLYACNSSAHHNKDPYSLEDTVNYKLTQTQQGGGGVFFKTETYVNTDDTAYSYVKVYSYTKKVAAVQFYKGGKKHGPTITYNENGTPQLGTYYRNDTVIDMHPFK
;
A
#
# COMPACT_ATOMS: atom_id res chain seq x y z
N MET A 1 -54.01 27.80 -45.03
CA MET A 1 -52.56 28.09 -45.12
C MET A 1 -52.06 28.32 -43.71
N GLN A 2 -51.20 27.43 -43.23
CA GLN A 2 -50.78 27.32 -41.83
C GLN A 2 -49.65 28.30 -41.52
N PHE A 3 -49.82 29.10 -40.47
CA PHE A 3 -48.74 29.82 -39.79
C PHE A 3 -48.08 28.86 -38.80
N GLN A 4 -46.76 28.72 -38.83
CA GLN A 4 -46.03 28.15 -37.69
C GLN A 4 -44.86 29.05 -37.29
N LEU A 5 -44.86 29.30 -35.97
CA LEU A 5 -44.04 30.25 -35.24
C LEU A 5 -42.58 29.81 -35.13
N VAL A 6 -41.79 30.87 -34.96
CA VAL A 6 -40.36 30.98 -34.68
C VAL A 6 -39.86 30.05 -33.56
N ALA A 7 -38.68 29.49 -33.81
CA ALA A 7 -37.90 28.62 -32.93
C ALA A 7 -37.48 29.31 -31.62
N PHE A 8 -37.62 28.59 -30.50
CA PHE A 8 -36.96 28.90 -29.23
C PHE A 8 -35.87 27.86 -28.97
N SER A 9 -34.62 28.25 -29.22
CA SER A 9 -33.42 27.46 -28.91
C SER A 9 -33.12 27.56 -27.41
N LEU A 10 -33.37 26.48 -26.66
CA LEU A 10 -32.92 26.31 -25.29
C LEU A 10 -31.48 25.78 -25.27
N PHE A 11 -30.51 26.66 -25.04
CA PHE A 11 -29.15 26.30 -24.67
C PHE A 11 -29.17 25.70 -23.25
N LEU A 12 -29.15 24.37 -23.17
CA LEU A 12 -28.92 23.67 -21.91
C LEU A 12 -27.40 23.58 -21.70
N ALA A 13 -26.85 24.54 -20.94
CA ALA A 13 -25.45 24.50 -20.51
C ALA A 13 -25.29 23.38 -19.47
N SER A 14 -24.96 22.18 -19.92
CA SER A 14 -24.58 21.06 -19.06
C SER A 14 -23.19 21.29 -18.48
N LEU A 15 -23.10 22.06 -17.40
CA LEU A 15 -21.94 22.06 -16.51
C LEU A 15 -22.03 20.82 -15.62
N TYR A 16 -21.66 19.66 -16.14
CA TYR A 16 -21.29 18.53 -15.28
C TYR A 16 -19.78 18.50 -15.13
N ALA A 17 -19.40 18.89 -13.91
CA ALA A 17 -18.13 18.74 -13.23
C ALA A 17 -17.09 17.89 -13.98
N CYS A 18 -15.96 18.53 -14.25
CA CYS A 18 -14.71 17.83 -14.48
C CYS A 18 -14.42 17.01 -13.22
N ASN A 19 -14.71 15.70 -13.24
CA ASN A 19 -14.16 14.76 -12.29
C ASN A 19 -12.65 14.76 -12.50
N SER A 20 -11.99 15.69 -11.84
CA SER A 20 -10.56 15.65 -11.60
C SER A 20 -10.39 14.46 -10.67
N SER A 21 -10.25 13.27 -11.28
CA SER A 21 -9.72 12.11 -10.59
C SER A 21 -8.34 12.56 -10.14
N ALA A 22 -8.26 13.04 -8.89
CA ALA A 22 -6.99 13.26 -8.25
C ALA A 22 -6.34 11.87 -8.27
N HIS A 23 -5.48 11.65 -9.26
CA HIS A 23 -4.44 10.65 -9.21
C HIS A 23 -3.58 11.09 -8.03
N HIS A 24 -4.04 10.79 -6.82
CA HIS A 24 -3.17 10.68 -5.67
C HIS A 24 -2.17 9.63 -6.11
N ASN A 25 -1.00 10.11 -6.54
CA ASN A 25 0.17 9.27 -6.73
C ASN A 25 0.50 8.74 -5.34
N LYS A 26 -0.24 7.70 -4.91
CA LYS A 26 -0.01 7.04 -3.63
C LYS A 26 1.41 6.51 -3.74
N ASP A 27 2.26 6.98 -2.85
CA ASP A 27 3.60 6.42 -2.70
C ASP A 27 3.44 4.90 -2.63
N PRO A 28 4.00 4.13 -3.58
CA PRO A 28 3.85 2.67 -3.59
C PRO A 28 4.45 2.02 -2.35
N TYR A 29 5.23 2.78 -1.56
CA TYR A 29 5.81 2.40 -0.27
C TYR A 29 5.03 2.92 0.95
N SER A 30 3.85 3.53 0.78
CA SER A 30 3.01 3.88 1.93
C SER A 30 2.38 2.62 2.56
N LEU A 31 2.49 2.50 3.89
CA LEU A 31 1.93 1.38 4.67
C LEU A 31 0.46 1.58 5.06
N GLU A 32 -0.21 2.60 4.52
CA GLU A 32 -1.54 3.05 4.95
C GLU A 32 -2.66 2.02 4.68
N ASP A 33 -2.51 1.13 3.70
CA ASP A 33 -3.54 0.15 3.33
C ASP A 33 -3.54 -1.12 4.22
N THR A 34 -3.15 -1.01 5.49
CA THR A 34 -3.06 -2.15 6.44
C THR A 34 -4.28 -2.33 7.36
N VAL A 35 -5.35 -1.54 7.18
CA VAL A 35 -6.57 -1.58 8.02
C VAL A 35 -7.24 -2.96 8.04
N ASN A 36 -7.28 -3.65 6.90
CA ASN A 36 -7.95 -4.95 6.78
C ASN A 36 -7.01 -6.13 7.11
N TYR A 37 -5.98 -5.93 7.93
CA TYR A 37 -5.05 -6.98 8.32
C TYR A 37 -5.11 -7.22 9.84
N LYS A 38 -5.11 -8.50 10.24
CA LYS A 38 -5.12 -8.91 11.65
C LYS A 38 -3.88 -9.70 12.01
N LEU A 39 -3.34 -9.45 13.19
CA LEU A 39 -2.23 -10.22 13.76
C LEU A 39 -2.69 -11.67 13.94
N THR A 40 -1.99 -12.61 13.31
CA THR A 40 -2.29 -14.04 13.39
C THR A 40 -1.18 -14.83 14.07
N GLN A 41 0.06 -14.35 13.98
CA GLN A 41 1.21 -15.04 14.56
C GLN A 41 2.23 -14.04 15.11
N THR A 42 2.74 -14.34 16.30
CA THR A 42 3.95 -13.71 16.85
C THR A 42 5.00 -14.79 17.06
N GLN A 43 6.18 -14.61 16.50
CA GLN A 43 7.32 -15.51 16.71
C GLN A 43 8.43 -14.76 17.44
N GLN A 44 8.87 -15.29 18.58
CA GLN A 44 10.02 -14.75 19.30
C GLN A 44 11.32 -15.16 18.58
N GLY A 45 12.28 -14.25 18.52
CA GLY A 45 13.62 -14.56 18.04
C GLY A 45 14.44 -15.32 19.08
N GLY A 46 15.36 -16.16 18.62
CA GLY A 46 16.23 -17.01 19.46
C GLY A 46 17.51 -16.35 19.97
N GLY A 47 17.62 -15.01 19.92
CA GLY A 47 18.83 -14.25 20.24
C GLY A 47 19.81 -14.18 19.05
N GLY A 48 20.06 -12.96 18.54
CA GLY A 48 21.12 -12.69 17.55
C GLY A 48 20.67 -11.97 16.28
N VAL A 49 19.49 -12.28 15.72
CA VAL A 49 19.05 -11.73 14.41
C VAL A 49 17.88 -10.76 14.52
N PHE A 50 16.84 -11.08 15.29
CA PHE A 50 15.70 -10.20 15.56
C PHE A 50 15.08 -10.52 16.93
N PHE A 51 14.34 -9.58 17.53
CA PHE A 51 13.63 -9.76 18.80
C PHE A 51 12.36 -10.60 18.60
N LYS A 52 11.54 -10.23 17.63
CA LYS A 52 10.33 -10.96 17.26
C LYS A 52 9.91 -10.62 15.82
N THR A 53 9.04 -11.44 15.27
CA THR A 53 8.24 -11.09 14.10
C THR A 53 6.76 -11.15 14.43
N GLU A 54 5.99 -10.31 13.75
CA GLU A 54 4.53 -10.31 13.81
C GLU A 54 3.99 -10.46 12.39
N THR A 55 3.18 -11.49 12.18
CA THR A 55 2.54 -11.78 10.89
C THR A 55 1.10 -11.35 10.94
N TYR A 56 0.71 -10.53 9.98
CA TYR A 56 -0.63 -10.02 9.82
C TYR A 56 -1.22 -10.54 8.52
N VAL A 57 -2.42 -11.10 8.57
CA VAL A 57 -3.10 -11.68 7.40
C VAL A 57 -4.30 -10.79 7.07
N ASN A 58 -4.50 -10.54 5.77
CA ASN A 58 -5.63 -9.76 5.30
C ASN A 58 -6.95 -10.52 5.56
N THR A 59 -7.98 -9.81 6.03
CA THR A 59 -9.27 -10.39 6.40
C THR A 59 -10.18 -10.65 5.21
N ASP A 60 -9.96 -9.95 4.11
CA ASP A 60 -10.78 -10.03 2.90
C ASP A 60 -10.20 -11.05 1.91
N ASP A 61 -8.86 -11.13 1.82
CA ASP A 61 -8.13 -12.10 1.01
C ASP A 61 -6.92 -12.66 1.78
N THR A 62 -7.09 -13.83 2.38
CA THR A 62 -6.07 -14.52 3.19
C THR A 62 -4.79 -14.90 2.41
N ALA A 63 -4.77 -14.78 1.08
CA ALA A 63 -3.55 -14.93 0.32
C ALA A 63 -2.54 -13.80 0.61
N TYR A 64 -3.01 -12.63 1.03
CA TYR A 64 -2.17 -11.49 1.37
C TYR A 64 -1.83 -11.45 2.85
N SER A 65 -0.55 -11.18 3.13
CA SER A 65 -0.05 -10.97 4.48
C SER A 65 1.07 -9.95 4.48
N TYR A 66 1.36 -9.37 5.64
CA TYR A 66 2.60 -8.65 5.86
C TYR A 66 3.26 -9.09 7.17
N VAL A 67 4.58 -8.96 7.22
CA VAL A 67 5.39 -9.29 8.39
C VAL A 67 6.08 -8.03 8.87
N LYS A 68 5.90 -7.69 10.15
CA LYS A 68 6.74 -6.75 10.89
C LYS A 68 7.88 -7.50 11.54
N VAL A 69 9.11 -7.10 11.25
CA VAL A 69 10.31 -7.62 11.90
C VAL A 69 10.79 -6.59 12.90
N TYR A 70 10.97 -7.01 14.16
CA TYR A 70 11.48 -6.15 15.22
C TYR A 70 12.95 -6.47 15.51
N SER A 71 13.81 -5.46 15.50
CA SER A 71 15.21 -5.58 15.92
C SER A 71 15.32 -5.98 17.40
N TYR A 72 16.51 -6.36 17.85
CA TYR A 72 16.77 -6.61 19.28
C TYR A 72 16.55 -5.36 20.16
N THR A 73 16.65 -4.16 19.58
CA THR A 73 16.29 -2.88 20.21
C THR A 73 14.77 -2.63 20.24
N LYS A 74 13.96 -3.62 19.85
CA LYS A 74 12.49 -3.61 19.83
C LYS A 74 11.87 -2.56 18.88
N LYS A 75 12.66 -2.02 17.95
CA LYS A 75 12.19 -1.14 16.88
C LYS A 75 11.86 -1.96 15.64
N VAL A 76 10.98 -1.44 14.77
CA VAL A 76 10.72 -2.07 13.47
C VAL A 76 11.98 -1.97 12.61
N ALA A 77 12.49 -3.11 12.16
CA ALA A 77 13.62 -3.22 11.25
C ALA A 77 13.16 -3.42 9.80
N ALA A 78 12.01 -4.07 9.60
CA ALA A 78 11.42 -4.24 8.28
C ALA A 78 9.90 -4.44 8.33
N VAL A 79 9.22 -4.02 7.26
CA VAL A 79 7.85 -4.42 6.92
C VAL A 79 7.88 -5.05 5.54
N GLN A 80 7.40 -6.28 5.41
CA GLN A 80 7.47 -7.08 4.19
C GLN A 80 6.10 -7.61 3.80
N PHE A 81 5.65 -7.40 2.56
CA PHE A 81 4.37 -7.88 2.07
C PHE A 81 4.52 -9.15 1.23
N TYR A 82 3.55 -10.04 1.38
CA TYR A 82 3.52 -11.35 0.74
C TYR A 82 2.15 -11.62 0.11
N LYS A 83 2.17 -12.37 -0.98
CA LYS A 83 0.99 -13.00 -1.59
C LYS A 83 1.29 -14.48 -1.84
N GLY A 84 0.51 -15.38 -1.24
CA GLY A 84 0.71 -16.83 -1.39
C GLY A 84 2.10 -17.30 -0.95
N GLY A 85 2.66 -16.69 0.11
CA GLY A 85 3.98 -17.02 0.64
C GLY A 85 5.17 -16.42 -0.10
N LYS A 86 4.95 -15.66 -1.18
CA LYS A 86 6.00 -14.98 -1.96
C LYS A 86 5.96 -13.48 -1.73
N LYS A 87 7.12 -12.81 -1.71
CA LYS A 87 7.17 -11.34 -1.61
C LYS A 87 6.38 -10.72 -2.76
N HIS A 88 5.45 -9.84 -2.42
CA HIS A 88 4.53 -9.22 -3.37
C HIS A 88 4.02 -7.91 -2.79
N GLY A 89 4.29 -6.79 -3.45
CA GLY A 89 4.03 -5.45 -2.93
C GLY A 89 5.28 -4.79 -2.33
N PRO A 90 5.10 -3.69 -1.59
CA PRO A 90 6.21 -2.95 -1.01
C PRO A 90 6.91 -3.73 0.10
N THR A 91 8.20 -3.48 0.27
CA THR A 91 8.99 -3.88 1.43
C THR A 91 9.81 -2.68 1.85
N ILE A 92 9.78 -2.34 3.14
CA ILE A 92 10.51 -1.21 3.68
C ILE A 92 11.47 -1.74 4.74
N THR A 93 12.75 -1.39 4.64
CA THR A 93 13.74 -1.61 5.69
C THR A 93 14.06 -0.30 6.39
N TYR A 94 14.29 -0.38 7.69
CA TYR A 94 14.54 0.76 8.55
C TYR A 94 15.94 0.65 9.14
N ASN A 95 16.59 1.78 9.36
CA ASN A 95 17.85 1.83 10.10
C ASN A 95 17.61 1.61 11.62
N GLU A 96 18.69 1.54 12.39
CA GLU A 96 18.64 1.33 13.86
C GLU A 96 17.87 2.42 14.62
N ASN A 97 17.73 3.60 14.02
CA ASN A 97 16.96 4.70 14.59
C ASN A 97 15.45 4.52 14.38
N GLY A 98 15.03 3.64 13.46
CA GLY A 98 13.64 3.43 13.06
C GLY A 98 13.21 4.32 11.88
N THR A 99 14.18 4.94 11.19
CA THR A 99 13.92 5.74 9.98
C THR A 99 13.94 4.82 8.75
N PRO A 100 12.99 4.94 7.81
CA PRO A 100 13.05 4.23 6.53
C PRO A 100 14.39 4.47 5.83
N GLN A 101 15.01 3.41 5.32
CA GLN A 101 16.29 3.46 4.62
C GLN A 101 16.15 3.05 3.15
N LEU A 102 15.35 2.01 2.88
CA LEU A 102 15.14 1.49 1.53
C LEU A 102 13.74 0.90 1.38
N GLY A 103 13.09 1.26 0.28
CA GLY A 103 11.90 0.64 -0.27
C GLY A 103 12.28 -0.31 -1.40
N THR A 104 11.65 -1.47 -1.48
CA THR A 104 11.76 -2.39 -2.62
C THR A 104 10.39 -2.94 -2.95
N TYR A 105 9.97 -2.84 -4.21
CA TYR A 105 8.70 -3.39 -4.65
C TYR A 105 8.92 -4.75 -5.30
N TYR A 106 8.17 -5.74 -4.84
CA TYR A 106 8.24 -7.11 -5.35
C TYR A 106 7.00 -7.51 -6.13
N ARG A 107 7.18 -8.35 -7.13
CA ARG A 107 6.13 -9.12 -7.79
C ARG A 107 6.54 -10.58 -7.83
N ASN A 108 5.97 -11.39 -6.94
CA ASN A 108 6.25 -12.83 -6.84
C ASN A 108 7.75 -13.11 -6.68
N ASP A 109 8.34 -12.58 -5.62
CA ASP A 109 9.78 -12.64 -5.29
C ASP A 109 10.73 -11.90 -6.23
N THR A 110 10.23 -11.37 -7.36
CA THR A 110 11.03 -10.57 -8.29
C THR A 110 11.01 -9.11 -7.86
N VAL A 111 12.18 -8.50 -7.66
CA VAL A 111 12.30 -7.04 -7.49
C VAL A 111 11.92 -6.35 -8.79
N ILE A 112 10.98 -5.41 -8.75
CA ILE A 112 10.56 -4.61 -9.90
C ILE A 112 10.82 -3.13 -9.74
N ASP A 113 11.04 -2.65 -8.50
CA ASP A 113 11.41 -1.26 -8.20
C ASP A 113 12.21 -1.19 -6.89
N MET A 114 13.04 -0.15 -6.76
CA MET A 114 13.80 0.15 -5.55
C MET A 114 13.84 1.66 -5.31
N HIS A 115 13.62 2.07 -4.07
CA HIS A 115 13.56 3.46 -3.67
C HIS A 115 14.36 3.71 -2.37
N PRO A 116 15.60 4.22 -2.43
CA PRO A 116 16.31 4.64 -1.22
C PRO A 116 15.65 5.89 -0.63
N PHE A 117 15.40 5.87 0.67
CA PHE A 117 14.89 7.04 1.41
C PHE A 117 16.08 7.92 1.84
N LYS A 118 15.97 9.24 1.64
CA LYS A 118 17.02 10.22 1.96
C LYS A 118 16.86 10.79 3.36
#